data_AF-A0A4Y2VJV6-F1
#
_entry.id   AF-A0A4Y2VJV6-F1
#
_cell.length_a   1.000
_cell.length_b   1.000
_cell.length_c   1.000
_cell.angle_alpha   90.00
_cell.angle_beta   90.00
_cell.angle_gamma   90.00
#
_symmetry.space_group_name_H-M   'P 1'
#
loop_
_entity.id
_entity.type
_entity.pdbx_description
1 polymer ?
#
loop_
_entity_poly.entity_id
_entity_poly.type
_entity_poly.pdbx_seq_one_letter_code
_entity_poly.pdbx_strand_id
1 'polypeptide(L)'
;MQLRGRQLQTAFNNIVEWYKSGFTISAQKTIVIHYCKRPLHSDPELFLRGVPIRFQDNYKFLGIVFDKRFDFPSAHLQFAEEVSSVIKYFENLIQYFLGSGPFMFASCLSKHHPVCDILGSLVYGSDRPSYLKRFDYVHHQTLWLCLRAFRTSPIPSLYAEAFEPSLSCRRDKLSLLLLSYSNK
;
A
#
# COMPACT_ATOMS: atom_id res chain seq x y z
N MET A 1 5.59 -31.44 -13.46
CA MET A 1 5.36 -29.97 -13.49
C MET A 1 3.99 -29.56 -14.03
N GLN A 2 3.35 -30.30 -14.95
CA GLN A 2 2.07 -29.92 -15.60
C GLN A 2 0.84 -29.76 -14.67
N LEU A 3 0.77 -30.46 -13.53
CA LEU A 3 -0.41 -30.45 -12.65
C LEU A 3 -0.69 -29.08 -12.00
N ARG A 4 0.35 -28.33 -11.62
CA ARG A 4 0.18 -27.00 -11.01
C ARG A 4 -0.25 -25.93 -12.00
N GLY A 5 0.28 -25.96 -13.23
CA GLY A 5 -0.12 -25.04 -14.29
C GLY A 5 -1.61 -25.15 -14.60
N ARG A 6 -2.14 -26.38 -14.66
CA ARG A 6 -3.58 -26.62 -14.82
C ARG A 6 -4.40 -26.05 -13.65
N GLN A 7 -3.99 -26.30 -12.41
CA GLN A 7 -4.71 -25.76 -11.24
C GLN A 7 -4.72 -24.23 -11.22
N LEU A 8 -3.59 -23.59 -11.56
CA LEU A 8 -3.50 -22.13 -11.70
C LEU A 8 -4.43 -21.62 -12.80
N GLN A 9 -4.46 -22.28 -13.96
CA GLN A 9 -5.36 -21.91 -15.05
C GLN A 9 -6.84 -22.08 -14.67
N THR A 10 -7.20 -23.15 -13.94
CA THR A 10 -8.57 -23.35 -13.45
C THR A 10 -8.97 -22.26 -12.46
N ALA A 11 -8.11 -21.95 -11.48
CA ALA A 11 -8.37 -20.88 -10.52
C ALA A 11 -8.52 -19.52 -11.23
N PHE A 12 -7.65 -19.25 -12.21
CA PHE A 12 -7.71 -18.04 -13.01
C PHE A 12 -9.00 -17.96 -13.83
N ASN A 13 -9.44 -19.06 -14.43
CA ASN A 13 -10.71 -19.12 -15.16
C ASN A 13 -11.91 -18.85 -14.25
N ASN A 14 -11.91 -19.39 -13.02
CA ASN A 14 -12.97 -19.14 -12.04
C ASN A 14 -13.05 -17.66 -11.66
N ILE A 15 -11.89 -16.99 -11.48
CA ILE A 15 -11.85 -15.54 -11.22
C ILE A 15 -12.42 -14.77 -12.42
N VAL A 16 -12.00 -15.11 -13.64
CA VAL A 16 -12.49 -14.46 -14.85
C VAL A 16 -13.99 -14.66 -15.03
N GLU A 17 -14.52 -15.83 -14.67
CA GLU A 17 -15.95 -16.12 -14.68
C GLU A 17 -16.69 -15.31 -13.62
N TRP A 18 -16.17 -15.22 -12.41
CA TRP A 18 -16.76 -14.41 -11.34
C TRP A 18 -16.89 -12.93 -11.72
N TYR A 19 -15.88 -12.37 -12.39
CA TYR A 19 -15.91 -10.99 -12.88
C TYR A 19 -16.92 -10.75 -14.01
N LYS A 20 -17.38 -11.79 -14.75
CA LYS A 20 -18.40 -11.62 -15.81
C LYS A 20 -19.73 -11.07 -15.28
N SER A 21 -19.94 -11.09 -13.97
CA SER A 21 -21.09 -10.45 -13.30
C SER A 21 -21.19 -8.93 -13.52
N GLY A 22 -20.12 -8.25 -13.99
CA GLY A 22 -20.19 -6.83 -14.34
C GLY A 22 -18.94 -6.21 -14.98
N PHE A 23 -17.83 -6.92 -15.09
CA PHE A 23 -16.56 -6.40 -15.62
C PHE A 23 -15.92 -7.34 -16.63
N THR A 24 -15.22 -6.76 -17.61
CA THR A 24 -14.48 -7.53 -18.63
C THR A 24 -12.97 -7.33 -18.45
N ILE A 25 -12.25 -8.40 -18.10
CA ILE A 25 -10.79 -8.40 -17.98
C ILE A 25 -10.17 -8.41 -19.38
N SER A 26 -9.26 -7.47 -19.65
CA SER A 26 -8.52 -7.37 -20.91
C SER A 26 -7.21 -8.13 -20.87
N ALA A 27 -6.98 -9.02 -21.83
CA ALA A 27 -5.74 -9.81 -21.93
C ALA A 27 -4.50 -8.93 -22.12
N GLN A 28 -4.64 -7.82 -22.84
CA GLN A 28 -3.53 -6.91 -23.14
C GLN A 28 -3.04 -6.12 -21.91
N LYS A 29 -3.95 -5.85 -20.97
CA LYS A 29 -3.66 -5.10 -19.74
C LYS A 29 -3.30 -6.01 -18.56
N THR A 30 -3.53 -7.32 -18.71
CA THR A 30 -3.25 -8.29 -17.65
C THR A 30 -1.78 -8.65 -17.69
N ILE A 31 -1.12 -8.55 -16.54
CA ILE A 31 0.29 -8.90 -16.34
C ILE A 31 0.33 -9.91 -15.20
N VAL A 32 1.18 -10.93 -15.32
CA VAL A 32 1.37 -11.95 -14.29
C VAL A 32 2.78 -11.82 -13.70
N ILE A 33 2.85 -11.81 -12.37
CA ILE A 33 4.10 -11.92 -11.62
C ILE A 33 4.04 -13.23 -10.84
N HIS A 34 5.06 -14.05 -11.00
CA HIS A 34 5.10 -15.36 -10.39
C HIS A 34 6.00 -15.39 -9.16
N TYR A 35 5.39 -15.61 -8.00
CA TYR A 35 6.08 -15.72 -6.72
C TYR A 35 6.31 -17.16 -6.33
N CYS A 36 7.56 -17.53 -6.04
CA CYS A 36 7.88 -18.86 -5.59
C CYS A 36 9.00 -18.88 -4.55
N LYS A 37 8.78 -19.66 -3.50
CA LYS A 37 9.75 -19.85 -2.40
C LYS A 37 10.89 -20.80 -2.74
N ARG A 38 10.84 -21.50 -3.89
CA ARG A 38 11.85 -22.48 -4.32
C ARG A 38 12.62 -21.95 -5.53
N PRO A 39 13.96 -22.11 -5.58
CA PRO A 39 14.72 -21.74 -6.76
C PRO A 39 14.42 -22.70 -7.92
N LEU A 40 14.33 -22.14 -9.14
CA LEU A 40 14.07 -22.82 -10.42
C LEU A 40 12.70 -23.51 -10.58
N HIS A 41 11.76 -22.78 -11.14
CA HIS A 41 10.74 -23.34 -12.03
C HIS A 41 10.63 -22.42 -13.25
N SER A 42 10.34 -22.98 -14.41
CA SER A 42 9.88 -22.19 -15.54
C SER A 42 8.51 -21.59 -15.21
N ASP A 43 8.24 -20.40 -15.73
CA ASP A 43 6.92 -19.78 -15.56
C ASP A 43 5.85 -20.60 -16.31
N PRO A 44 4.67 -20.84 -15.70
CA PRO A 44 3.62 -21.63 -16.33
C PRO A 44 2.99 -20.86 -17.50
N GLU A 45 2.60 -21.56 -18.56
CA GLU A 45 1.83 -20.92 -19.64
C GLU A 45 0.39 -20.65 -19.16
N LEU A 46 0.02 -19.37 -19.08
CA LEU A 46 -1.33 -18.93 -18.71
C LEU A 46 -2.01 -18.25 -19.89
N PHE A 47 -3.28 -18.59 -20.09
CA PHE A 47 -4.10 -18.09 -21.19
C PHE A 47 -5.34 -17.37 -20.66
N LEU A 48 -5.60 -16.17 -21.17
CA LEU A 48 -6.88 -15.49 -20.99
C LEU A 48 -7.66 -15.58 -22.30
N ARG A 49 -8.75 -16.37 -22.33
CA ARG A 49 -9.60 -16.54 -23.53
C ARG A 49 -8.80 -16.99 -24.77
N GLY A 50 -7.79 -17.83 -24.57
CA GLY A 50 -6.91 -18.31 -25.64
C GLY A 50 -5.73 -17.40 -25.99
N VAL A 51 -5.63 -16.20 -25.38
CA VAL A 51 -4.49 -15.30 -25.56
C VAL A 51 -3.46 -15.54 -24.45
N PRO A 52 -2.17 -15.80 -24.77
CA PRO A 52 -1.14 -15.98 -23.75
C PRO A 52 -0.88 -14.67 -23.00
N ILE A 53 -0.78 -14.76 -21.67
CA ILE A 53 -0.52 -13.61 -20.80
C ILE A 53 0.99 -13.43 -20.61
N ARG A 54 1.44 -12.18 -20.55
CA ARG A 54 2.86 -11.83 -20.36
C ARG A 54 3.25 -11.96 -18.89
N PHE A 55 4.37 -12.65 -18.65
CA PHE A 55 5.04 -12.63 -17.36
C PHE A 55 6.01 -11.46 -17.29
N GLN A 56 5.96 -10.70 -16.19
CA GLN A 56 6.93 -9.65 -15.89
C GLN A 56 7.52 -9.89 -14.51
N ASP A 57 8.81 -9.59 -14.37
CA ASP A 57 9.49 -9.72 -13.10
C ASP A 57 9.21 -8.52 -12.19
N ASN A 58 9.05 -7.31 -12.75
CA ASN A 58 8.77 -6.09 -12.00
C ASN A 58 7.59 -5.33 -12.61
N TYR A 59 6.65 -4.85 -11.80
CA TYR A 59 5.52 -4.02 -12.25
C TYR A 59 5.14 -2.94 -11.22
N LYS A 60 4.91 -1.70 -11.68
CA LYS A 60 4.42 -0.60 -10.82
C LYS A 60 2.90 -0.50 -10.92
N PHE A 61 2.20 -0.71 -9.80
CA PHE A 61 0.76 -0.56 -9.68
C PHE A 61 0.40 0.34 -8.51
N LEU A 62 -0.38 1.41 -8.76
CA LEU A 62 -0.80 2.39 -7.74
C LEU A 62 0.36 2.97 -6.91
N GLY A 63 1.51 3.20 -7.52
CA GLY A 63 2.70 3.73 -6.84
C GLY A 63 3.61 2.65 -6.23
N ILE A 64 3.16 1.40 -6.14
CA ILE A 64 3.90 0.30 -5.51
C ILE A 64 4.57 -0.53 -6.59
N VAL A 65 5.86 -0.86 -6.39
CA VAL A 65 6.60 -1.76 -7.27
C VAL A 65 6.56 -3.18 -6.72
N PHE A 66 6.07 -4.10 -7.55
CA PHE A 66 6.00 -5.52 -7.28
C PHE A 66 7.15 -6.22 -8.02
N ASP A 67 8.12 -6.78 -7.27
CA ASP A 67 9.28 -7.50 -7.82
C ASP A 67 9.14 -9.03 -7.67
N LYS A 68 9.72 -9.83 -8.56
CA LYS A 68 9.62 -11.32 -8.61
C LYS A 68 9.95 -12.03 -7.30
N ARG A 69 10.90 -11.50 -6.54
CA ARG A 69 11.33 -12.09 -5.26
C ARG A 69 10.38 -11.74 -4.10
N PHE A 70 9.41 -10.85 -4.35
CA PHE A 70 8.64 -10.18 -3.32
C PHE A 70 9.57 -9.59 -2.25
N ASP A 71 10.73 -9.08 -2.69
CA ASP A 71 11.71 -8.46 -1.81
C ASP A 71 11.20 -7.05 -1.50
N PHE A 72 10.43 -6.94 -0.41
CA PHE A 72 10.01 -5.66 0.18
C PHE A 72 11.10 -4.58 0.34
N PRO A 73 12.41 -4.89 0.51
CA PRO A 73 13.43 -3.86 0.67
C PRO A 73 13.56 -2.86 -0.49
N SER A 74 13.40 -3.28 -1.75
CA SER A 74 13.51 -2.40 -2.93
C SER A 74 12.31 -1.45 -3.04
N ALA A 75 11.09 -2.00 -2.90
CA ALA A 75 9.86 -1.22 -2.85
C ALA A 75 9.85 -0.25 -1.65
N HIS A 76 10.43 -0.65 -0.51
CA HIS A 76 10.57 0.20 0.67
C HIS A 76 11.57 1.34 0.45
N LEU A 77 12.69 1.13 -0.26
CA LEU A 77 13.66 2.19 -0.54
C LEU A 77 13.03 3.29 -1.41
N GLN A 78 12.30 2.91 -2.45
CA GLN A 78 11.56 3.87 -3.29
C GLN A 78 10.46 4.59 -2.50
N PHE A 79 9.73 3.87 -1.63
CA PHE A 79 8.74 4.50 -0.76
C PHE A 79 9.38 5.48 0.24
N ALA A 80 10.55 5.15 0.79
CA ALA A 80 11.27 6.06 1.68
C ALA A 80 11.73 7.34 0.95
N GLU A 81 12.15 7.23 -0.30
CA GLU A 81 12.47 8.38 -1.15
C GLU A 81 11.23 9.23 -1.46
N GLU A 82 10.13 8.60 -1.90
CA GLU A 82 8.85 9.29 -2.18
C GLU A 82 8.33 9.98 -0.90
N VAL A 83 8.36 9.31 0.25
CA VAL A 83 7.98 9.90 1.54
C VAL A 83 8.89 11.04 1.96
N SER A 84 10.21 10.91 1.77
CA SER A 84 11.14 11.99 2.10
C SER A 84 10.86 13.26 1.28
N SER A 85 10.42 13.09 0.02
CA SER A 85 10.01 14.22 -0.83
C SER A 85 8.71 14.86 -0.33
N VAL A 86 7.76 14.05 0.17
CA VAL A 86 6.50 14.54 0.77
C VAL A 86 6.78 15.29 2.06
N ILE A 87 7.64 14.78 2.95
CA ILE A 87 8.04 15.47 4.18
C ILE A 87 8.71 16.80 3.84
N LYS A 88 9.66 16.83 2.89
CA LYS A 88 10.29 18.08 2.42
C LYS A 88 9.28 19.08 1.85
N TYR A 89 8.29 18.59 1.12
CA TYR A 89 7.20 19.43 0.62
C TYR A 89 6.38 20.04 1.77
N PHE A 90 6.04 19.25 2.79
CA PHE A 90 5.36 19.76 3.98
C PHE A 90 6.24 20.73 4.78
N GLU A 91 7.53 20.45 4.94
CA GLU A 91 8.48 21.36 5.60
C GLU A 91 8.54 22.71 4.88
N ASN A 92 8.64 22.70 3.55
CA ASN A 92 8.64 23.90 2.73
C ASN A 92 7.30 24.65 2.85
N LEU A 93 6.16 23.96 2.72
CA LEU A 93 4.85 24.59 2.88
C LEU A 93 4.69 25.26 4.26
N ILE A 94 5.10 24.58 5.34
CA ILE A 94 4.97 25.11 6.70
C ILE A 94 5.84 26.36 6.89
N GLN A 95 7.03 26.42 6.26
CA GLN A 95 7.86 27.63 6.27
C GLN A 95 7.20 28.82 5.55
N TYR A 96 6.45 28.58 4.46
CA TYR A 96 5.71 29.63 3.75
C TYR A 96 4.45 30.13 4.49
N PHE A 97 3.89 29.34 5.41
CA PHE A 97 2.60 29.61 6.05
C PHE A 97 2.68 29.99 7.54
N LEU A 98 3.74 30.71 7.94
CA LEU A 98 3.87 31.33 9.27
C LEU A 98 2.66 32.26 9.56
N GLY A 99 1.55 31.71 10.07
CA GLY A 99 0.35 32.47 10.46
C GLY A 99 -1.01 31.80 10.24
N SER A 100 -1.10 30.69 9.50
CA SER A 100 -2.41 30.10 9.16
C SER A 100 -2.92 29.11 10.23
N GLY A 101 -4.12 29.37 10.77
CA GLY A 101 -4.76 28.63 11.86
C GLY A 101 -5.31 27.22 11.51
N PRO A 102 -6.26 26.69 12.30
CA PRO A 102 -6.68 25.27 12.32
C PRO A 102 -7.22 24.68 11.00
N PHE A 103 -7.54 25.52 10.01
CA PHE A 103 -7.96 25.07 8.66
C PHE A 103 -6.84 24.35 7.88
N MET A 104 -5.57 24.71 8.12
CA MET A 104 -4.43 24.07 7.46
C MET A 104 -4.15 22.68 8.05
N PHE A 105 -4.37 22.51 9.35
CA PHE A 105 -4.25 21.25 10.07
C PHE A 105 -5.15 20.17 9.44
N ALA A 106 -6.44 20.49 9.29
CA ALA A 106 -7.40 19.58 8.65
C ALA A 106 -7.05 19.25 7.19
N SER A 107 -6.53 20.22 6.44
CA SER A 107 -6.16 20.05 5.03
C SER A 107 -4.93 19.16 4.83
N CYS A 108 -3.92 19.28 5.71
CA CYS A 108 -2.72 18.45 5.68
C CYS A 108 -3.00 17.01 6.11
N LEU A 109 -3.79 16.82 7.18
CA LEU A 109 -4.18 15.49 7.66
C LEU A 109 -5.04 14.73 6.64
N SER A 110 -6.02 15.41 6.04
CA SER A 110 -6.92 14.82 5.04
C SER A 110 -6.17 14.24 3.83
N LYS A 111 -5.09 14.90 3.38
CA LYS A 111 -4.27 14.42 2.24
C LYS A 111 -3.28 13.33 2.63
N HIS A 112 -2.72 13.39 3.84
CA HIS A 112 -1.70 12.43 4.29
C HIS A 112 -2.31 11.10 4.77
N HIS A 113 -3.50 11.14 5.36
CA HIS A 113 -4.20 9.97 5.89
C HIS A 113 -4.42 8.80 4.92
N PRO A 114 -5.02 9.00 3.74
CA PRO A 114 -5.36 7.88 2.87
C PRO A 114 -4.10 7.17 2.37
N VAL A 115 -3.00 7.89 2.15
CA VAL A 115 -1.75 7.30 1.64
C VAL A 115 -1.11 6.39 2.68
N CYS A 116 -0.96 6.82 3.93
CA CYS A 116 -0.33 5.99 4.96
C CYS A 116 -1.23 4.85 5.47
N ASP A 117 -2.54 5.09 5.57
CA ASP A 117 -3.47 4.11 6.11
C ASP A 117 -3.79 2.98 5.12
N ILE A 118 -4.02 3.32 3.85
CA ILE A 118 -4.40 2.34 2.82
C ILE A 118 -3.19 1.52 2.38
N LEU A 119 -2.03 2.16 2.19
CA LEU A 119 -0.81 1.44 1.82
C LEU A 119 -0.34 0.55 2.97
N GLY A 120 -0.35 1.06 4.20
CA GLY A 120 0.14 0.31 5.37
C GLY A 120 -0.71 -0.89 5.77
N SER A 121 -2.04 -0.82 5.64
CA SER A 121 -2.94 -1.90 6.08
C SER A 121 -3.15 -3.01 5.04
N LEU A 122 -3.38 -2.66 3.78
CA LEU A 122 -3.73 -3.63 2.74
C LEU A 122 -2.49 -4.31 2.13
N VAL A 123 -1.41 -3.56 1.91
CA VAL A 123 -0.23 -4.06 1.20
C VAL A 123 0.85 -4.55 2.16
N TYR A 124 1.04 -3.83 3.28
CA TYR A 124 2.06 -4.14 4.28
C TYR A 124 1.50 -4.70 5.60
N GLY A 125 0.19 -4.96 5.72
CA GLY A 125 -0.41 -5.53 6.93
C GLY A 125 0.12 -6.93 7.30
N SER A 126 0.69 -7.63 6.31
CA SER A 126 1.36 -8.93 6.49
C SER A 126 2.89 -8.82 6.70
N ASP A 127 3.43 -7.60 6.75
CA ASP A 127 4.87 -7.35 6.75
C ASP A 127 5.48 -7.36 8.17
N ARG A 128 6.81 -7.43 8.26
CA ARG A 128 7.53 -7.46 9.55
C ARG A 128 7.26 -6.18 10.35
N PRO A 129 7.13 -6.28 11.69
CA PRO A 129 6.86 -5.12 12.54
C PRO A 129 7.93 -4.03 12.44
N SER A 130 9.16 -4.38 12.02
CA SER A 130 10.23 -3.43 11.74
C SER A 130 9.91 -2.44 10.62
N TYR A 131 9.16 -2.85 9.61
CA TYR A 131 8.80 -2.00 8.47
C TYR A 131 7.63 -1.08 8.84
N LEU A 132 6.62 -1.60 9.54
CA LEU A 132 5.50 -0.81 10.07
C LEU A 132 5.99 0.35 10.96
N LYS A 133 7.02 0.14 11.77
CA LYS A 133 7.62 1.21 12.60
C LYS A 133 8.14 2.41 11.81
N ARG A 134 8.61 2.21 10.58
CA ARG A 134 9.10 3.32 9.73
C ARG A 134 7.94 4.15 9.18
N PHE A 135 6.82 3.51 8.83
CA PHE A 135 5.58 4.23 8.50
C PHE A 135 5.05 5.01 9.70
N ASP A 136 5.11 4.42 10.90
CA ASP A 136 4.70 5.08 12.13
C ASP A 136 5.56 6.32 12.39
N TYR A 137 6.88 6.20 12.22
CA TYR A 137 7.82 7.32 12.36
C TYR A 137 7.47 8.48 11.41
N VAL A 138 7.25 8.20 10.13
CA VAL A 138 6.89 9.21 9.12
C VAL A 138 5.60 9.94 9.51
N HIS A 139 4.58 9.19 9.91
CA HIS A 139 3.31 9.78 10.32
C HIS A 139 3.44 10.64 11.58
N HIS A 140 4.22 10.20 12.58
CA HIS A 140 4.50 11.04 13.76
C HIS A 140 5.28 12.29 13.39
N GLN A 141 6.24 12.21 12.46
CA GLN A 141 6.94 13.37 11.92
C GLN A 141 5.98 14.38 11.28
N THR A 142 5.01 13.92 10.50
CA THR A 142 3.96 14.77 9.93
C THR A 142 3.07 15.37 11.00
N LEU A 143 2.64 14.61 12.01
CA LEU A 143 1.81 15.13 13.11
C LEU A 143 2.52 16.24 13.89
N TRP A 144 3.78 16.04 14.26
CA TRP A 144 4.58 17.08 14.91
C TRP A 144 4.68 18.34 14.04
N LEU A 145 4.89 18.18 12.74
CA LEU A 145 4.97 19.30 11.79
C LEU A 145 3.63 20.04 11.66
N CYS A 146 2.53 19.31 11.49
CA CYS A 146 1.19 19.87 11.33
C CYS A 146 0.67 20.54 12.61
N LEU A 147 0.90 19.93 13.77
CA LEU A 147 0.55 20.49 15.09
C LEU A 147 1.54 21.57 15.56
N ARG A 148 2.67 21.75 14.84
CA ARG A 148 3.80 22.58 15.27
C ARG A 148 4.27 22.23 16.69
N ALA A 149 4.14 20.96 17.06
CA ALA A 149 4.51 20.44 18.37
C ALA A 149 6.00 20.08 18.41
N PHE A 150 6.61 20.16 19.59
CA PHE A 150 8.00 19.75 19.77
C PHE A 150 8.17 18.27 19.40
N ARG A 151 9.32 17.91 18.82
CA ARG A 151 9.68 16.50 18.51
C ARG A 151 9.74 15.61 19.75
N THR A 152 9.85 16.20 20.93
CA THR A 152 9.82 15.51 22.24
C THR A 152 8.41 15.32 22.79
N SER A 153 7.39 15.89 22.13
CA SER A 153 5.99 15.76 22.57
C SER A 153 5.55 14.31 22.48
N PRO A 154 4.90 13.77 23.53
CA PRO A 154 4.47 12.37 23.53
C PRO A 154 3.42 12.10 22.45
N ILE A 155 3.60 11.01 21.70
CA ILE A 155 2.72 10.60 20.59
C ILE A 155 1.24 10.52 21.00
N PRO A 156 0.86 9.94 22.16
CA PRO A 156 -0.55 9.91 22.57
C PRO A 156 -1.18 11.31 22.71
N SER A 157 -0.41 12.31 23.14
CA SER A 157 -0.90 13.69 23.25
C SER A 157 -1.11 14.33 21.88
N LEU A 158 -0.26 14.00 20.89
CA LEU A 158 -0.46 14.46 19.51
C LEU A 158 -1.76 13.89 18.93
N TYR A 159 -2.05 12.62 19.18
CA TYR A 159 -3.29 11.99 18.74
C TYR A 159 -4.52 12.64 19.39
N ALA A 160 -4.44 12.96 20.69
CA ALA A 160 -5.50 13.67 21.39
C ALA A 160 -5.73 15.07 20.81
N GLU A 161 -4.66 15.84 20.59
CA GLU A 161 -4.71 17.19 20.02
C GLU A 161 -5.20 17.19 18.56
N ALA A 162 -4.81 16.16 17.81
CA ALA A 162 -5.24 15.95 16.44
C ALA A 162 -6.70 15.48 16.31
N PHE A 163 -7.33 15.07 17.42
CA PHE A 163 -8.59 14.33 17.42
C PHE A 163 -8.55 13.08 16.53
N GLU A 164 -7.40 12.40 16.49
CA GLU A 164 -7.16 11.24 15.65
C GLU A 164 -6.89 9.96 16.46
N PRO A 165 -7.48 8.82 16.09
CA PRO A 165 -7.11 7.55 16.67
C PRO A 165 -5.70 7.13 16.24
N SER A 166 -5.05 6.31 17.07
CA SER A 166 -3.73 5.77 16.77
C SER A 166 -3.70 5.03 15.43
N LEU A 167 -2.54 5.05 14.76
CA LEU A 167 -2.34 4.32 13.50
C LEU A 167 -2.73 2.85 13.58
N SER A 168 -2.36 2.18 14.68
CA SER A 168 -2.73 0.79 14.92
C SER A 168 -4.24 0.59 14.90
N CYS A 169 -4.99 1.43 15.63
CA CYS A 169 -6.44 1.38 15.68
C CYS A 169 -7.09 1.62 14.30
N ARG A 170 -6.51 2.52 13.50
CA ARG A 170 -6.98 2.74 12.12
C ARG A 170 -6.72 1.55 11.20
N ARG A 171 -5.55 0.92 11.31
CA ARG A 171 -5.23 -0.30 10.55
C ARG A 171 -6.17 -1.44 10.92
N ASP A 172 -6.47 -1.61 12.21
CA ASP A 172 -7.41 -2.62 12.69
C ASP A 172 -8.83 -2.35 12.18
N LYS A 173 -9.27 -1.10 12.19
CA LYS A 173 -10.57 -0.72 11.61
C LYS A 173 -10.63 -1.05 10.12
N LEU A 174 -9.57 -0.74 9.36
CA LEU A 174 -9.51 -1.00 7.92
C LEU A 174 -9.46 -2.49 7.59
N SER A 175 -8.70 -3.28 8.35
CA SER A 175 -8.63 -4.73 8.15
C SER A 175 -10.00 -5.39 8.41
N LEU A 176 -10.71 -4.96 9.46
CA LEU A 176 -12.07 -5.41 9.74
C LEU A 176 -13.07 -5.03 8.64
N LEU A 177 -12.98 -3.81 8.09
CA LEU A 177 -13.81 -3.40 6.97
C LEU A 177 -13.57 -4.29 5.75
N LEU A 178 -12.33 -4.55 5.38
CA LEU A 178 -11.98 -5.43 4.26
C LEU A 178 -12.53 -6.85 4.44
N LEU A 179 -12.42 -7.41 5.64
CA LEU A 179 -13.00 -8.73 5.97
C LEU A 179 -14.54 -8.73 5.84
N SER A 180 -15.21 -7.63 6.20
CA SER A 180 -16.66 -7.51 6.05
C SER A 180 -17.11 -7.44 4.58
N TYR A 181 -16.29 -6.87 3.70
CA TYR A 181 -16.53 -6.87 2.25
C TYR A 181 -16.25 -8.23 1.62
N SER A 182 -15.32 -9.00 2.17
CA SER A 182 -14.97 -10.35 1.68
C SER A 182 -16.01 -11.43 2.03
N ASN A 183 -16.85 -11.21 3.03
CA ASN A 183 -17.88 -12.15 3.49
C ASN A 183 -19.29 -11.85 2.93
N LYS A 184 -19.40 -10.93 1.96
CA LYS A 184 -20.63 -10.67 1.19
C LYS A 184 -20.45 -11.17 -0.23
#